data_AF-A0A919GZD1-F1
#
_entry.id   AF-A0A919GZD1-F1
#
_cell.length_a   1.000
_cell.length_b   1.000
_cell.length_c   1.000
_cell.angle_alpha   90.00
_cell.angle_beta   90.00
_cell.angle_gamma   90.00
#
_symmetry.space_group_name_H-M   'P 1'
#
loop_
_entity.id
_entity.type
_entity.pdbx_description
1 polymer ?
#
loop_
_entity_poly.entity_id
_entity_poly.type
_entity_poly.pdbx_seq_one_letter_code
_entity_poly.pdbx_strand_id
1 'polypeptide(L)'
;MGPWVLVGGAAAREDRAMGVSALKWQGWLVGLVALAGLLVFAPLGLYVWASGGDPPAELPRAAVEDVRVTGCRIDPASRRVVAAVTAAGRPEGPGAYVVTVEFRVTQLPDPVERAAQALVKVPGVAPGATEQAEAVGPVWPLATVPWCGIASAEFTPAGQP
;
A
#
# COMPACT_ATOMS: atom_id res chain seq x y z
N MET A 1 82.24 -38.04 4.49
CA MET A 1 82.48 -37.94 3.03
C MET A 1 81.57 -38.95 2.37
N GLY A 2 80.70 -38.53 1.43
CA GLY A 2 79.51 -39.29 0.96
C GLY A 2 79.77 -40.65 0.30
N PRO A 3 78.71 -41.37 -0.12
CA PRO A 3 78.09 -41.01 -1.39
C PRO A 3 76.56 -41.20 -1.49
N TRP A 4 76.02 -40.55 -2.52
CA TRP A 4 74.68 -40.73 -3.07
C TRP A 4 74.51 -42.10 -3.75
N VAL A 5 73.25 -42.50 -3.92
CA VAL A 5 72.54 -42.83 -5.18
C VAL A 5 71.61 -44.03 -4.98
N LEU A 6 70.33 -43.84 -5.33
CA LEU A 6 69.43 -44.72 -6.13
C LEU A 6 67.98 -44.44 -5.72
N VAL A 7 67.21 -43.69 -6.52
CA VAL A 7 66.38 -44.18 -7.64
C VAL A 7 65.06 -44.80 -7.16
N GLY A 8 63.98 -44.04 -7.40
CA GLY A 8 62.82 -44.48 -8.17
C GLY A 8 61.90 -45.54 -7.56
N GLY A 9 60.63 -45.17 -7.35
CA GLY A 9 59.58 -46.18 -7.30
C GLY A 9 58.25 -45.73 -6.75
N ALA A 10 57.38 -45.27 -7.64
CA ALA A 10 55.93 -45.50 -7.61
C ALA A 10 55.11 -45.03 -6.39
N ALA A 11 54.45 -43.88 -6.55
CA ALA A 11 53.08 -43.73 -6.08
C ALA A 11 52.31 -42.86 -7.09
N ALA A 12 52.09 -43.44 -8.27
CA ALA A 12 50.96 -43.01 -9.08
C ALA A 12 49.69 -43.50 -8.38
N ARG A 13 48.66 -42.65 -8.40
CA ARG A 13 47.22 -42.97 -8.40
C ARG A 13 46.46 -42.67 -7.11
N GLU A 14 46.21 -41.39 -6.82
CA GLU A 14 45.05 -41.03 -6.00
C GLU A 14 44.44 -39.62 -6.25
N ASP A 15 44.56 -39.05 -7.46
CA ASP A 15 44.03 -37.69 -7.73
C ASP A 15 42.95 -37.62 -8.83
N ARG A 16 41.99 -38.55 -8.84
CA ARG A 16 40.87 -38.49 -9.82
C ARG A 16 39.46 -38.59 -9.26
N ALA A 17 39.27 -38.71 -7.95
CA ALA A 17 37.93 -38.90 -7.39
C ALA A 17 37.22 -37.63 -6.86
N MET A 18 37.93 -36.56 -6.48
CA MET A 18 37.29 -35.40 -5.81
C MET A 18 36.56 -34.41 -6.74
N GLY A 19 36.84 -34.38 -8.05
CA GLY A 19 36.26 -33.38 -8.97
C GLY A 19 34.78 -33.59 -9.32
N VAL A 20 34.31 -34.85 -9.38
CA VAL A 20 32.92 -35.19 -9.74
C VAL A 20 31.95 -35.06 -8.56
N SER A 21 32.44 -35.20 -7.32
CA SER A 21 31.63 -35.10 -6.11
C SER A 21 31.21 -33.65 -5.80
N ALA A 22 32.11 -32.69 -6.01
CA ALA A 22 31.83 -31.28 -5.69
C ALA A 22 30.76 -30.67 -6.61
N LEU A 23 30.87 -30.87 -7.94
CA LEU A 23 29.88 -30.33 -8.89
C LEU A 23 28.51 -30.99 -8.71
N LYS A 24 28.47 -32.29 -8.41
CA LYS A 24 27.23 -33.01 -8.15
C LYS A 24 26.57 -32.58 -6.82
N TRP A 25 27.39 -32.32 -5.79
CA TRP A 25 26.92 -31.72 -4.53
C TRP A 25 26.40 -30.30 -4.72
N GLN A 26 27.10 -29.48 -5.49
CA GLN A 26 26.66 -28.12 -5.82
C GLN A 26 25.34 -28.13 -6.60
N GLY A 27 25.20 -29.01 -7.61
CA GLY A 27 23.95 -29.17 -8.35
C GLY A 27 22.80 -29.65 -7.45
N TRP A 28 23.08 -30.52 -6.49
CA TRP A 28 22.08 -31.00 -5.53
C TRP A 28 21.66 -29.91 -4.55
N LEU A 29 22.59 -29.13 -4.00
CA LEU A 29 22.30 -27.99 -3.14
C LEU A 29 21.50 -26.92 -3.87
N VAL A 30 21.88 -26.58 -5.11
CA VAL A 30 21.11 -25.63 -5.94
C VAL A 30 19.70 -26.15 -6.19
N GLY A 31 19.55 -27.45 -6.48
CA GLY A 31 18.24 -28.08 -6.63
C GLY A 31 17.38 -27.99 -5.37
N LEU A 32 17.95 -28.24 -4.20
CA LEU A 32 17.23 -28.13 -2.93
C LEU A 32 16.85 -26.69 -2.59
N VAL A 33 17.73 -25.73 -2.84
CA VAL A 33 17.44 -24.30 -2.62
C VAL A 33 16.33 -23.83 -3.56
N ALA A 34 16.38 -24.21 -4.84
CA ALA A 34 15.32 -23.91 -5.79
C ALA A 34 13.98 -24.54 -5.39
N LEU A 35 13.98 -25.79 -4.94
CA LEU A 35 12.78 -26.49 -4.48
C LEU A 35 12.21 -25.85 -3.21
N ALA A 36 13.05 -25.52 -2.23
CA ALA A 36 12.64 -24.83 -1.02
C ALA A 36 12.07 -23.44 -1.32
N GLY A 37 12.71 -22.69 -2.22
CA GLY A 37 12.22 -21.42 -2.73
C GLY A 37 10.84 -21.59 -3.37
N LEU A 38 10.67 -22.56 -4.27
CA LEU A 38 9.38 -22.84 -4.91
C LEU A 38 8.30 -23.16 -3.86
N LEU A 39 8.61 -24.00 -2.87
CA LEU A 39 7.68 -24.38 -1.81
C LEU A 39 7.25 -23.20 -0.91
N VAL A 40 8.06 -22.15 -0.80
CA VAL A 40 7.72 -20.95 -0.02
C VAL A 40 7.04 -19.91 -0.89
N PHE A 41 7.63 -19.58 -2.04
CA PHE A 41 7.13 -18.52 -2.92
C PHE A 41 5.89 -18.92 -3.71
N ALA A 42 5.67 -20.20 -4.04
CA ALA A 42 4.46 -20.63 -4.73
C ALA A 42 3.19 -20.44 -3.87
N PRO A 43 3.10 -20.92 -2.61
CA PRO A 43 1.93 -20.68 -1.79
C PRO A 43 1.79 -19.20 -1.38
N LEU A 44 2.90 -18.47 -1.16
CA LEU A 44 2.83 -17.02 -0.92
C LEU A 44 2.34 -16.26 -2.14
N GLY A 45 2.82 -16.59 -3.35
CA GLY A 45 2.36 -16.00 -4.59
C GLY A 45 0.89 -16.32 -4.87
N LEU A 46 0.46 -17.55 -4.62
CA LEU A 46 -0.94 -17.96 -4.67
C LEU A 46 -1.79 -17.24 -3.63
N TYR A 47 -1.30 -17.09 -2.39
CA TYR A 47 -1.98 -16.38 -1.33
C TYR A 47 -2.13 -14.89 -1.66
N VAL A 48 -1.07 -14.24 -2.17
CA VAL A 48 -1.11 -12.84 -2.60
C VAL A 48 -2.03 -12.69 -3.82
N TRP A 49 -2.04 -13.63 -4.75
CA TRP A 49 -2.95 -13.59 -5.89
C TRP A 49 -4.41 -13.81 -5.48
N ALA A 50 -4.67 -14.74 -4.56
CA ALA A 50 -6.01 -15.03 -4.04
C ALA A 50 -6.52 -13.97 -3.05
N SER A 51 -5.62 -13.35 -2.28
CA SER A 51 -5.96 -12.32 -1.27
C SER A 51 -5.83 -10.90 -1.79
N GLY A 52 -5.07 -10.70 -2.86
CA GLY A 52 -4.90 -9.42 -3.57
C GLY A 52 -5.87 -9.26 -4.74
N GLY A 53 -6.99 -9.98 -4.70
CA GLY A 53 -8.09 -9.90 -5.66
C GLY A 53 -8.94 -8.64 -5.50
N ASP A 54 -8.30 -7.49 -5.45
CA ASP A 54 -8.77 -6.28 -6.12
C ASP A 54 -7.49 -5.56 -6.57
N PRO A 55 -7.18 -5.52 -7.89
CA PRO A 55 -6.37 -4.40 -8.36
C PRO A 55 -7.04 -3.13 -7.80
N PRO A 56 -6.30 -2.09 -7.36
CA PRO A 56 -6.95 -0.80 -7.19
C PRO A 56 -7.66 -0.54 -8.52
N ALA A 57 -8.99 -0.57 -8.49
CA ALA A 57 -9.80 -0.55 -9.70
C ALA A 57 -9.21 0.54 -10.59
N GLU A 58 -8.84 0.15 -11.81
CA GLU A 58 -8.32 1.05 -12.84
C GLU A 58 -9.25 2.27 -12.88
N LEU A 59 -8.77 3.40 -12.32
CA LEU A 59 -9.61 4.45 -11.74
C LEU A 59 -10.75 4.84 -12.71
N PRO A 60 -12.02 4.49 -12.43
CA PRO A 60 -13.16 4.96 -13.20
C PRO A 60 -13.41 6.44 -12.85
N ARG A 61 -12.48 7.35 -13.20
CA ARG A 61 -12.23 8.64 -12.49
C ARG A 61 -12.08 8.41 -10.99
N ALA A 62 -11.00 8.90 -10.37
CA ALA A 62 -10.89 8.75 -8.92
C ALA A 62 -12.13 9.39 -8.28
N ALA A 63 -12.84 8.71 -7.35
CA ALA A 63 -13.96 9.32 -6.62
C ALA A 63 -13.53 10.63 -5.92
N VAL A 64 -12.23 10.82 -5.73
CA VAL A 64 -11.57 12.05 -5.28
C VAL A 64 -11.79 13.23 -6.24
N GLU A 65 -11.94 13.02 -7.55
CA GLU A 65 -12.20 14.07 -8.55
C GLU A 65 -13.62 14.63 -8.47
N ASP A 66 -14.59 13.83 -8.00
CA ASP A 66 -15.99 14.25 -7.87
C ASP A 66 -16.26 15.00 -6.56
N VAL A 67 -15.31 14.95 -5.62
CA VAL A 67 -15.45 15.48 -4.28
C VAL A 67 -14.49 16.64 -4.09
N ARG A 68 -14.95 17.70 -3.43
CA ARG A 68 -14.11 18.85 -3.08
C ARG A 68 -14.46 19.39 -1.71
N VAL A 69 -13.44 19.88 -1.00
CA VAL A 69 -13.65 20.69 0.20
C VAL A 69 -13.98 22.12 -0.25
N THR A 70 -15.13 22.63 0.18
CA THR A 70 -15.60 23.98 -0.14
C THR A 70 -15.42 24.97 1.01
N GLY A 71 -15.19 24.46 2.22
CA GLY A 71 -14.92 25.28 3.39
C GLY A 71 -14.18 24.52 4.47
N CYS A 72 -13.37 25.24 5.24
CA CYS A 72 -12.64 24.74 6.41
C CYS A 72 -12.74 25.81 7.49
N ARG A 73 -13.41 25.51 8.60
CA ARG A 73 -13.69 26.49 9.67
C ARG A 73 -13.62 25.84 11.04
N ILE A 74 -13.47 26.64 12.09
CA ILE A 74 -13.56 26.17 13.48
C ILE A 74 -14.96 26.50 13.99
N ASP A 75 -15.69 25.50 14.49
CA ASP A 75 -16.97 25.69 15.15
C ASP A 75 -16.77 26.40 16.51
N PRO A 76 -17.35 27.59 16.73
CA PRO A 76 -17.15 28.33 17.97
C PRO A 76 -17.74 27.64 19.19
N ALA A 77 -18.76 26.79 19.03
CA ALA A 77 -19.41 26.11 20.16
C ALA A 77 -18.53 24.98 20.72
N SER A 78 -17.99 24.13 19.84
CA SER A 78 -17.19 22.97 20.24
C SER A 78 -15.67 23.16 20.13
N ARG A 79 -15.22 24.25 19.49
CA ARG A 79 -13.83 24.49 19.07
C ARG A 79 -13.24 23.40 18.17
N ARG A 80 -14.10 22.64 17.50
CA ARG A 80 -13.69 21.60 16.54
C ARG A 80 -13.55 22.19 15.15
N VAL A 81 -12.58 21.68 14.39
CA VAL A 81 -12.51 21.99 12.97
C VAL A 81 -13.63 21.27 12.23
N VAL A 82 -14.27 21.95 11.28
CA VAL A 82 -15.35 21.45 10.44
C VAL A 82 -15.00 21.75 8.98
N ALA A 83 -14.95 20.70 8.16
CA ALA A 83 -14.80 20.80 6.73
C ALA A 83 -16.14 20.60 6.03
N ALA A 84 -16.51 21.55 5.17
CA ALA A 84 -17.65 21.40 4.27
C ALA A 84 -17.19 20.66 3.01
N VAL A 85 -17.76 19.50 2.76
CA VAL A 85 -17.44 18.62 1.63
C VAL A 85 -18.61 18.59 0.69
N THR A 86 -18.34 18.74 -0.61
CA THR A 86 -19.36 18.59 -1.66
C THR A 86 -18.98 17.46 -2.59
N ALA A 87 -19.94 16.60 -2.91
CA ALA A 87 -19.79 15.51 -3.87
C ALA A 87 -20.70 15.73 -5.07
N ALA A 88 -20.14 15.62 -6.28
CA ALA A 88 -20.90 15.65 -7.53
C ALA A 88 -21.35 14.23 -7.88
N GLY A 89 -22.61 14.09 -8.28
CA GLY A 89 -23.16 12.81 -8.68
C GLY A 89 -22.70 12.40 -10.06
N ARG A 90 -22.37 11.12 -10.20
CA ARG A 90 -21.85 10.57 -11.46
C ARG A 90 -22.95 10.20 -12.45
N PRO A 91 -22.68 10.20 -13.77
CA PRO A 91 -23.67 9.82 -14.77
C PRO A 91 -24.01 8.32 -14.74
N GLU A 92 -23.16 7.47 -14.15
CA GLU A 92 -23.37 6.02 -14.11
C GLU A 92 -24.52 5.61 -13.20
N GLY A 93 -24.95 6.48 -12.28
CA GLY A 93 -26.11 6.25 -11.43
C GLY A 93 -26.03 6.93 -10.06
N PRO A 94 -27.14 6.96 -9.31
CA PRO A 94 -27.14 7.47 -7.95
C PRO A 94 -26.24 6.61 -7.04
N GLY A 95 -25.67 7.22 -6.01
CA GLY A 95 -24.84 6.49 -5.04
C GLY A 95 -24.54 7.26 -3.78
N ALA A 96 -23.60 6.74 -2.99
CA ALA A 96 -23.10 7.39 -1.79
C ALA A 96 -21.59 7.53 -1.87
N TYR A 97 -21.06 8.60 -1.28
CA TYR A 97 -19.64 8.78 -1.10
C TYR A 97 -19.26 8.58 0.36
N VAL A 98 -18.14 7.89 0.60
CA VAL A 98 -17.43 7.90 1.89
C VAL A 98 -16.14 8.67 1.66
N VAL A 99 -16.00 9.81 2.32
CA VAL A 99 -14.89 10.73 2.12
C VAL A 99 -14.06 10.80 3.39
N THR A 100 -12.76 10.56 3.27
CA THR A 100 -11.80 10.76 4.34
C THR A 100 -11.20 12.15 4.20
N VAL A 101 -11.55 13.03 5.13
CA VAL A 101 -11.00 14.39 5.21
C VAL A 101 -9.83 14.38 6.17
N GLU A 102 -8.74 15.01 5.75
CA GLU A 102 -7.58 15.26 6.60
C GLU A 102 -7.53 16.72 7.07
N PHE A 103 -7.13 16.88 8.31
CA PHE A 103 -6.97 18.16 8.98
C PHE A 103 -5.51 18.32 9.39
N ARG A 104 -4.91 19.44 8.98
CA ARG A 104 -3.50 19.76 9.24
C ARG A 104 -3.33 21.24 9.54
N VAL A 105 -2.22 21.61 10.17
CA VAL A 105 -1.85 23.03 10.37
C VAL A 105 -1.26 23.62 9.07
N THR A 106 -0.56 22.79 8.31
CA THR A 106 0.09 23.17 7.05
C THR A 106 -0.40 22.27 5.92
N GLN A 107 -0.49 22.82 4.70
CA GLN A 107 -0.85 22.05 3.52
C GLN A 107 0.15 20.94 3.19
N LEU A 108 1.45 21.20 3.41
CA LEU A 108 2.50 20.22 3.16
C LEU A 108 2.43 19.11 4.22
N PRO A 109 2.41 17.82 3.82
CA PRO A 109 2.45 16.72 4.78
C PRO A 109 3.74 16.78 5.60
N ASP A 110 3.59 16.75 6.92
CA ASP A 110 4.71 16.56 7.83
C ASP A 110 4.97 15.04 7.97
N PRO A 111 6.21 14.56 7.72
CA PRO A 111 6.53 13.14 7.87
C PRO A 111 6.57 12.67 9.34
N VAL A 112 6.65 13.60 10.30
CA VAL A 112 6.73 13.33 11.74
C VAL A 112 5.35 13.40 12.39
N GLU A 113 4.50 14.34 11.96
CA GLU A 113 3.13 14.47 12.50
C GLU A 113 2.09 13.72 11.65
N ARG A 114 1.38 12.79 12.28
CA ARG A 114 0.23 12.15 11.65
C ARG A 114 -0.94 13.14 11.58
N ALA A 115 -1.39 13.42 10.37
CA ALA A 115 -2.59 14.23 10.13
C ALA A 115 -3.81 13.63 10.83
N ALA A 116 -4.63 14.48 11.45
CA ALA A 116 -5.92 14.06 11.98
C ALA A 116 -6.88 13.80 10.82
N GLN A 117 -7.69 12.75 10.92
CA GLN A 117 -8.62 12.35 9.84
C GLN A 117 -10.03 12.18 10.40
N ALA A 118 -11.03 12.49 9.58
CA ALA A 118 -12.42 12.17 9.84
C ALA A 118 -13.09 11.60 8.59
N LEU A 119 -13.96 10.63 8.77
CA LEU A 119 -14.78 10.06 7.71
C LEU A 119 -16.14 10.76 7.70
N VAL A 120 -16.62 11.13 6.52
CA VAL A 120 -17.97 11.65 6.31
C VAL A 120 -18.64 10.88 5.19
N LYS A 121 -19.93 10.58 5.38
CA LYS A 121 -20.77 9.94 4.38
C LYS A 121 -21.65 10.98 3.70
N VAL A 122 -21.65 11.00 2.37
CA VAL A 122 -22.56 11.78 1.53
C VAL A 122 -23.52 10.81 0.86
N PRO A 123 -24.71 10.54 1.45
CA PRO A 123 -25.64 9.58 0.89
C PRO A 123 -26.46 10.18 -0.27
N GLY A 124 -26.93 9.34 -1.18
CA GLY A 124 -28.02 9.67 -2.10
C GLY A 124 -27.67 10.71 -3.17
N VAL A 125 -26.41 10.80 -3.57
CA VAL A 125 -25.97 11.74 -4.59
C VAL A 125 -26.53 11.30 -5.95
N ALA A 126 -27.51 12.04 -6.45
CA ALA A 126 -28.16 11.76 -7.73
C ALA A 126 -27.28 12.19 -8.92
N PRO A 127 -27.40 11.54 -10.09
CA PRO A 127 -26.64 11.91 -11.28
C PRO A 127 -26.79 13.39 -11.65
N GLY A 128 -25.68 14.10 -11.83
CA GLY A 128 -25.68 15.53 -12.17
C GLY A 128 -26.09 16.48 -11.03
N ALA A 129 -26.43 15.96 -9.85
CA ALA A 129 -26.64 16.77 -8.65
C ALA A 129 -25.32 17.00 -7.90
N THR A 130 -25.33 17.97 -6.99
CA THR A 130 -24.25 18.18 -6.03
C THR A 130 -24.81 18.15 -4.63
N GLU A 131 -24.32 17.22 -3.81
CA GLU A 131 -24.72 17.08 -2.42
C GLU A 131 -23.62 17.55 -1.49
N GLN A 132 -23.99 17.91 -0.26
CA GLN A 132 -23.07 18.45 0.74
C GLN A 132 -23.12 17.65 2.04
N ALA A 133 -21.97 17.54 2.71
CA ALA A 133 -21.86 17.00 4.05
C ALA A 133 -20.76 17.71 4.83
N GLU A 134 -20.79 17.58 6.16
CA GLU A 134 -19.78 18.16 7.03
C GLU A 134 -18.95 17.08 7.72
N ALA A 135 -17.63 17.19 7.60
CA ALA A 135 -16.70 16.36 8.35
C ALA A 135 -16.26 17.12 9.60
N VAL A 136 -16.54 16.57 10.77
CA VAL A 136 -16.15 17.15 12.06
C VAL A 136 -14.86 16.51 12.54
N GLY A 137 -13.81 17.33 12.68
CA GLY A 137 -12.50 16.92 13.13
C GLY A 137 -12.28 17.09 14.65
N PRO A 138 -11.02 17.03 15.09
CA PRO A 138 -10.65 17.23 16.49
C PRO A 138 -10.83 18.69 16.92
N VAL A 139 -10.69 18.92 18.23
CA VAL A 139 -10.54 20.28 18.78
C VAL A 139 -9.26 20.89 18.22
N TRP A 140 -9.35 22.11 17.69
CA TRP A 140 -8.23 22.74 17.00
C TRP A 140 -7.38 23.61 17.94
N PRO A 141 -6.05 23.66 17.78
CA PRO A 141 -5.19 24.54 18.54
C PRO A 141 -5.58 26.02 18.40
N LEU A 142 -5.34 26.80 19.45
CA LEU A 142 -5.59 28.24 19.43
C LEU A 142 -4.60 28.94 18.51
N ALA A 143 -5.06 30.03 17.87
CA ALA A 143 -4.25 30.90 17.02
C ALA A 143 -3.62 30.24 15.78
N THR A 144 -4.07 29.04 15.38
CA THR A 144 -3.66 28.41 14.11
C THR A 144 -4.84 28.33 13.14
N VAL A 145 -4.55 28.49 11.85
CA VAL A 145 -5.54 28.33 10.79
C VAL A 145 -5.54 26.86 10.37
N PRO A 146 -6.69 26.17 10.40
CA PRO A 146 -6.77 24.80 9.92
C PRO A 146 -6.67 24.75 8.39
N TRP A 147 -5.97 23.75 7.90
CA TRP A 147 -6.05 23.31 6.52
C TRP A 147 -6.84 22.00 6.47
N CYS A 148 -7.79 21.91 5.53
CA CYS A 148 -8.62 20.74 5.31
C CYS A 148 -8.42 20.24 3.88
N GLY A 149 -8.13 18.95 3.71
CA GLY A 149 -7.95 18.29 2.42
C GLY A 149 -8.68 16.97 2.33
N ILE A 150 -8.79 16.42 1.12
CA ILE A 150 -9.32 15.06 0.90
C ILE A 150 -8.14 14.10 0.87
N ALA A 151 -8.11 13.16 1.81
CA ALA A 151 -7.11 12.10 1.84
C ALA A 151 -7.51 10.93 0.93
N SER A 152 -8.80 10.58 0.95
CA SER A 152 -9.39 9.57 0.06
C SER A 152 -10.89 9.79 -0.10
N ALA A 153 -11.45 9.23 -1.17
CA ALA A 153 -12.88 9.15 -1.37
C ALA A 153 -13.23 7.83 -2.04
N GLU A 154 -14.32 7.23 -1.60
CA GLU A 154 -14.87 5.97 -2.11
C GLU A 154 -16.32 6.21 -2.52
N PHE A 155 -16.72 5.64 -3.66
CA PHE A 155 -18.09 5.71 -4.17
C PHE A 155 -18.74 4.33 -4.08
N THR A 156 -19.96 4.30 -3.55
CA THR A 156 -20.80 3.10 -3.47
C THR A 156 -22.07 3.34 -4.30
N PRO A 157 -22.27 2.62 -5.42
CA PRO A 157 -23.50 2.72 -6.21
C PRO A 157 -24.74 2.34 -5.40
N ALA A 158 -25.85 3.04 -5.61
CA ALA A 158 -27.14 2.68 -5.02
C ALA A 158 -27.66 1.41 -5.71
N GLY A 159 -27.46 0.25 -5.09
CA GLY A 159 -27.85 -1.05 -5.65
C GLY A 159 -26.90 -2.21 -5.30
N GLN A 160 -25.73 -1.90 -4.73
CA GLN A 160 -24.84 -2.91 -4.15
C GLN A 160 -25.19 -3.10 -2.65
N PRO A 161 -25.54 -4.33 -2.22
CA PRO A 161 -25.92 -4.62 -0.83
C PRO A 161 -24.76 -4.53 0.16
#